data_AF-A0A381Z1X8-F1
#
_entry.id   AF-A0A381Z1X8-F1
#
_cell.length_a   1.000
_cell.length_b   1.000
_cell.length_c   1.000
_cell.angle_alpha   90.00
_cell.angle_beta   90.00
_cell.angle_gamma   90.00
#
_symmetry.space_group_name_H-M   'P 1'
#
loop_
_entity.id
_entity.type
_entity.pdbx_description
1 polymer ?
#
loop_
_entity_poly.entity_id
_entity_poly.type
_entity_poly.pdbx_seq_one_letter_code
_entity_poly.pdbx_strand_id
1 'polypeptide(L)'
;MQKATLGALFLDPSFIIIFFVILGTVANILIGVSMLPQDKRKKRFKIHRLIFYFVVISYGIFLWASHSPTTNEWFKYIVLAYFLFVIPITRRINITFHAILASFGLILLVGVVSFNVL
;
A
#
# COMPACT_ATOMS: atom_id res chain seq x y z
N MET A 1 23.88 8.49 10.50
CA MET A 1 23.09 7.48 9.78
C MET A 1 23.93 6.22 9.66
N GLN A 2 23.64 5.20 10.47
CA GLN A 2 24.30 3.90 10.38
C GLN A 2 23.71 3.18 9.16
N LYS A 3 24.54 2.79 8.18
CA LYS A 3 24.06 2.03 7.02
C LYS A 3 23.49 0.70 7.52
N ALA A 4 22.18 0.57 7.53
CA ALA A 4 21.54 -0.71 7.81
C ALA A 4 22.04 -1.73 6.78
N THR A 5 22.59 -2.85 7.26
CA THR A 5 22.87 -3.98 6.39
C THR A 5 21.54 -4.55 5.89
N LEU A 6 21.52 -5.12 4.67
CA LEU A 6 20.30 -5.68 4.09
C LEU A 6 19.62 -6.66 5.05
N GLY A 7 20.42 -7.47 5.77
CA GLY A 7 19.93 -8.38 6.80
C GLY A 7 19.28 -7.70 8.00
N ALA A 8 19.80 -6.57 8.48
CA ALA A 8 19.20 -5.82 9.59
C ALA A 8 17.85 -5.20 9.19
N LEU A 9 17.72 -4.76 7.93
CA LEU A 9 16.46 -4.26 7.36
C LEU A 9 15.36 -5.33 7.37
N PHE A 10 15.67 -6.56 6.95
CA PHE A 10 14.70 -7.66 6.95
C PHE A 10 14.37 -8.21 8.34
N LEU A 11 15.08 -7.79 9.38
CA LEU A 11 14.77 -8.10 10.77
C LEU A 11 13.91 -7.02 11.44
N ASP A 12 13.80 -5.83 10.84
CA ASP A 12 12.94 -4.76 11.36
C ASP A 12 11.46 -5.11 11.12
N PRO A 13 10.64 -5.24 12.18
CA PRO A 13 9.22 -5.56 12.06
C PRO A 13 8.47 -4.58 11.16
N SER A 14 8.79 -3.29 11.22
CA SER A 14 8.15 -2.25 10.41
C SER A 14 8.46 -2.44 8.93
N PHE A 15 9.71 -2.79 8.60
CA PHE A 15 10.11 -3.06 7.22
C PHE A 15 9.40 -4.29 6.64
N ILE A 16 9.27 -5.36 7.43
CA ILE A 16 8.53 -6.56 7.02
C ILE A 16 7.06 -6.21 6.72
N ILE A 17 6.42 -5.44 7.60
CA ILE A 17 5.01 -5.08 7.43
C ILE A 17 4.81 -4.22 6.18
N ILE A 18 5.62 -3.18 5.97
CA ILE A 18 5.49 -2.33 4.77
C ILE A 18 5.82 -3.08 3.48
N PHE A 19 6.73 -4.05 3.53
CA PHE A 19 6.99 -4.94 2.40
C PHE A 19 5.73 -5.76 2.03
N PHE A 20 5.01 -6.31 3.00
CA PHE A 20 3.71 -6.95 2.74
C PHE A 20 2.66 -5.99 2.21
N VAL A 21 2.64 -4.73 2.65
CA VAL A 21 1.73 -3.69 2.11
C VAL A 21 2.04 -3.42 0.64
N ILE A 22 3.33 -3.32 0.27
CA ILE A 22 3.77 -3.13 -1.11
C ILE A 22 3.33 -4.31 -1.97
N LEU A 23 3.60 -5.55 -1.54
CA LEU A 23 3.16 -6.76 -2.26
C LEU A 23 1.65 -6.83 -2.40
N GLY A 24 0.91 -6.54 -1.34
CA GLY A 24 -0.55 -6.49 -1.35
C GLY A 24 -1.08 -5.43 -2.31
N THR A 25 -0.43 -4.27 -2.38
CA THR A 25 -0.79 -3.18 -3.31
C THR A 25 -0.53 -3.59 -4.77
N VAL A 26 0.60 -4.22 -5.07
CA VAL A 26 0.91 -4.76 -6.39
C VAL A 26 -0.13 -5.81 -6.79
N ALA A 27 -0.44 -6.77 -5.91
CA ALA A 27 -1.47 -7.77 -6.15
C ALA A 27 -2.85 -7.13 -6.38
N ASN A 28 -3.19 -6.10 -5.60
CA ASN A 28 -4.44 -5.35 -5.75
C ASN A 28 -4.52 -4.68 -7.14
N ILE A 29 -3.44 -4.06 -7.62
CA ILE A 29 -3.36 -3.46 -8.96
C ILE A 29 -3.51 -4.51 -10.05
N LEU A 30 -2.72 -5.60 -9.98
CA LEU A 30 -2.77 -6.69 -10.97
C LEU A 30 -4.16 -7.30 -11.07
N ILE A 31 -4.82 -7.55 -9.93
CA ILE A 31 -6.17 -8.09 -9.91
C ILE A 31 -7.18 -7.06 -10.45
N GLY A 32 -7.00 -5.78 -10.14
CA GLY A 32 -7.78 -4.67 -10.68
C GLY A 32 -7.74 -4.60 -12.21
N VAL A 33 -6.52 -4.62 -12.78
CA VAL A 33 -6.31 -4.63 -14.24
C VAL A 33 -6.86 -5.92 -14.86
N SER A 34 -6.69 -7.06 -14.19
CA SER A 34 -7.19 -8.36 -14.66
C SER A 34 -8.72 -8.49 -14.70
N MET A 35 -9.47 -7.48 -14.20
CA MET A 35 -10.93 -7.41 -14.31
C MET A 35 -11.44 -6.66 -15.55
N LEU A 36 -10.53 -6.14 -16.38
CA LEU A 36 -10.88 -5.60 -17.68
C LEU A 36 -11.66 -6.62 -18.55
N PRO A 37 -11.27 -7.90 -18.64
CA PRO A 37 -12.06 -8.93 -19.31
C PRO A 37 -13.33 -9.29 -18.49
N GLN A 38 -14.51 -9.23 -19.12
CA GLN A 38 -15.81 -9.30 -18.43
C GLN A 38 -16.16 -10.67 -17.81
N ASP A 39 -15.58 -11.78 -18.30
CA ASP A 39 -16.03 -13.15 -17.98
C ASP A 39 -15.93 -13.57 -16.51
N LYS A 40 -15.04 -12.97 -15.71
CA LYS A 40 -14.84 -13.35 -14.29
C LYS A 40 -14.98 -12.20 -13.30
N ARG A 41 -15.63 -11.12 -13.72
CA ARG A 41 -15.68 -9.84 -13.01
C ARG A 41 -16.26 -9.94 -11.59
N LYS A 42 -17.35 -10.69 -11.36
CA LYS A 42 -18.01 -10.79 -10.03
C LYS A 42 -17.14 -11.45 -8.94
N LYS A 43 -16.43 -12.55 -9.26
CA LYS A 43 -15.58 -13.26 -8.28
C LYS A 43 -14.30 -12.48 -7.99
N ARG A 44 -13.64 -11.95 -9.03
CA ARG A 44 -12.43 -11.14 -8.88
C ARG A 44 -12.71 -9.83 -8.14
N PHE A 45 -13.89 -9.24 -8.30
CA PHE A 45 -14.27 -8.02 -7.59
C PHE A 45 -14.31 -8.20 -6.06
N LYS A 46 -14.84 -9.34 -5.57
CA LYS A 46 -14.80 -9.66 -4.13
C LYS A 46 -13.37 -9.82 -3.62
N ILE A 47 -12.53 -10.54 -4.37
CA ILE A 47 -11.11 -10.76 -4.02
C ILE A 47 -10.34 -9.43 -3.96
N HIS A 48 -10.51 -8.57 -4.97
CA HIS A 48 -9.89 -7.25 -5.02
C HIS A 48 -10.34 -6.33 -3.89
N ARG A 49 -11.62 -6.42 -3.47
CA ARG A 49 -12.08 -5.69 -2.29
C ARG A 49 -11.42 -6.21 -1.02
N LEU A 50 -11.30 -7.54 -0.87
CA LEU A 50 -10.68 -8.16 0.29
C LEU A 50 -9.19 -7.82 0.40
N ILE A 51 -8.45 -7.88 -0.71
CA ILE A 51 -7.02 -7.51 -0.74
C ILE A 51 -6.84 -6.04 -0.42
N PHE A 52 -7.72 -5.16 -0.90
CA PHE A 52 -7.66 -3.75 -0.54
C PHE A 52 -7.83 -3.53 0.96
N TYR A 53 -8.79 -4.20 1.62
CA TYR A 53 -8.92 -4.12 3.08
C TYR A 53 -7.68 -4.66 3.80
N PHE A 54 -7.11 -5.76 3.31
CA PHE A 54 -5.87 -6.31 3.85
C PHE A 54 -4.70 -5.31 3.75
N VAL A 55 -4.57 -4.60 2.62
CA VAL A 55 -3.55 -3.55 2.42
C VAL A 55 -3.74 -2.41 3.41
N VAL A 56 -4.97 -1.90 3.57
CA VAL A 56 -5.26 -0.80 4.48
C VAL A 56 -5.00 -1.18 5.94
N ILE A 57 -5.44 -2.37 6.36
CA ILE A 57 -5.22 -2.87 7.73
C ILE A 57 -3.72 -3.06 7.99
N SER A 58 -3.01 -3.71 7.06
CA SER A 58 -1.56 -3.92 7.17
C SER A 58 -0.80 -2.59 7.26
N TYR A 59 -1.23 -1.57 6.50
CA TYR A 59 -0.63 -0.25 6.59
C TYR A 59 -0.94 0.46 7.92
N GLY A 60 -2.14 0.27 8.48
CA GLY A 60 -2.45 0.72 9.83
C GLY A 60 -1.55 0.07 10.89
N ILE A 61 -1.28 -1.23 10.76
CA ILE A 61 -0.34 -1.95 11.63
C ILE A 61 1.09 -1.42 11.44
N PHE A 62 1.51 -1.11 10.21
CA PHE A 62 2.81 -0.47 9.95
C PHE A 62 2.93 0.89 10.65
N LEU A 63 1.89 1.73 10.59
CA LEU A 63 1.89 3.02 11.30
C LEU A 63 2.05 2.81 12.81
N TRP A 64 1.37 1.81 13.38
CA TRP A 64 1.49 1.49 14.80
C TRP A 64 2.90 0.98 15.16
N ALA A 65 3.43 0.02 14.40
CA ALA A 65 4.74 -0.58 14.66
C ALA A 65 5.90 0.40 14.43
N SER A 66 5.75 1.32 13.49
CA SER A 66 6.77 2.32 13.16
C SER A 66 6.58 3.66 13.89
N HIS A 67 5.61 3.75 14.81
CA HIS A 67 5.30 5.00 15.48
C HIS A 67 6.45 5.45 16.36
N SER A 68 7.00 6.61 16.04
CA SER A 68 8.05 7.24 16.84
C SER A 68 7.64 8.65 17.26
N PRO A 69 7.60 8.95 18.58
CA PRO A 69 7.19 10.26 19.09
C PRO A 69 8.18 11.38 18.80
N THR A 70 9.37 11.06 18.27
CA THR A 70 10.46 12.02 18.05
C THR A 70 10.62 12.44 16.59
N THR A 71 9.85 11.85 15.67
CA THR A 71 9.99 12.07 14.21
C THR A 71 8.71 12.59 13.60
N ASN A 72 8.85 13.42 12.55
CA ASN A 72 7.71 14.01 11.87
C ASN A 72 7.04 12.99 10.92
N GLU A 73 6.04 12.27 11.43
CA GLU A 73 5.41 11.14 10.71
C GLU A 73 4.27 11.54 9.77
N TRP A 74 4.03 12.83 9.58
CA TRP A 74 2.91 13.37 8.79
C TRP A 74 2.82 12.76 7.39
N PHE A 75 3.97 12.50 6.76
CA PHE A 75 3.99 11.86 5.43
C PHE A 75 3.35 10.47 5.45
N LYS A 76 3.59 9.65 6.48
CA LYS A 76 2.99 8.31 6.61
C LYS A 76 1.46 8.40 6.71
N TYR A 77 0.95 9.36 7.47
CA TYR A 77 -0.50 9.58 7.64
C TYR A 77 -1.17 10.14 6.37
N ILE A 78 -0.49 11.01 5.62
CA ILE A 78 -0.97 11.50 4.32
C ILE A 78 -1.11 10.34 3.33
N VAL A 79 -0.14 9.41 3.32
CA VAL A 79 -0.22 8.22 2.48
C VAL A 79 -1.37 7.31 2.90
N LEU A 80 -1.62 7.12 4.20
CA LEU A 80 -2.83 6.40 4.65
C LEU A 80 -4.12 7.07 4.13
N ALA A 81 -4.23 8.39 4.27
CA ALA A 81 -5.38 9.13 3.78
C ALA A 81 -5.57 8.95 2.26
N TYR A 82 -4.47 8.97 1.49
CA TYR A 82 -4.51 8.66 0.06
C TYR A 82 -5.12 7.28 -0.22
N PHE A 83 -4.66 6.24 0.48
CA PHE A 83 -5.20 4.89 0.32
C PHE A 83 -6.67 4.80 0.76
N LEU A 84 -7.08 5.50 1.81
CA LEU A 84 -8.45 5.46 2.34
C LEU A 84 -9.47 6.24 1.50
N PHE A 85 -9.08 7.35 0.88
CA PHE A 85 -10.01 8.22 0.16
C PHE A 85 -9.88 8.07 -1.35
N VAL A 86 -8.68 8.17 -1.90
CA VAL A 86 -8.48 8.23 -3.35
C VAL A 86 -8.76 6.87 -4.00
N ILE A 87 -8.26 5.79 -3.43
CA ILE A 87 -8.40 4.44 -4.02
C ILE A 87 -9.87 3.95 -4.07
N PRO A 88 -10.71 4.06 -3.02
CA PRO A 88 -12.10 3.61 -3.11
C PRO A 88 -12.98 4.52 -3.96
N ILE A 89 -12.72 5.84 -3.99
CA ILE A 89 -13.44 6.77 -4.86
C ILE A 89 -13.17 6.45 -6.32
N THR A 90 -11.89 6.32 -6.69
CA THR A 90 -11.46 6.07 -8.08
C THR A 90 -11.95 4.74 -8.62
N ARG A 91 -12.06 3.71 -7.76
CA ARG A 91 -12.63 2.40 -8.11
C ARG A 91 -14.08 2.50 -8.59
N ARG A 92 -14.86 3.47 -8.11
CA ARG A 92 -16.27 3.66 -8.53
C ARG A 92 -16.41 4.41 -9.86
N ILE A 93 -15.38 5.15 -10.26
CA ILE A 93 -15.44 6.02 -11.44
C ILE A 93 -14.95 5.26 -12.67
N ASN A 94 -13.70 4.79 -12.67
CA ASN A 94 -13.11 4.12 -13.83
C ASN A 94 -11.96 3.18 -13.41
N ILE A 95 -11.98 1.95 -13.94
CA ILE A 95 -10.99 0.91 -13.64
C ILE A 95 -9.58 1.31 -14.09
N THR A 96 -9.44 1.95 -15.25
CA THR A 96 -8.14 2.40 -15.77
C THR A 96 -7.56 3.53 -14.92
N PHE A 97 -8.40 4.49 -14.55
CA PHE A 97 -8.01 5.61 -13.68
C PHE A 97 -7.62 5.13 -12.27
N HIS A 98 -8.37 4.16 -11.74
CA HIS A 98 -8.03 3.48 -10.50
C HIS A 98 -6.66 2.79 -10.56
N ALA A 99 -6.34 2.10 -11.66
CA ALA A 99 -5.05 1.46 -11.82
C ALA A 99 -3.89 2.47 -11.83
N ILE A 100 -4.05 3.61 -12.51
CA ILE A 100 -3.06 4.69 -12.53
C ILE A 100 -2.85 5.25 -11.12
N LEU A 101 -3.92 5.59 -10.41
CA LEU A 101 -3.82 6.15 -9.05
C LEU A 101 -3.31 5.13 -8.02
N ALA A 102 -3.66 3.85 -8.17
CA ALA A 102 -3.08 2.81 -7.33
C ALA A 102 -1.57 2.67 -7.58
N SER A 103 -1.08 2.84 -8.81
CA SER A 103 0.36 2.90 -9.11
C SER A 103 1.04 4.12 -8.48
N PHE A 104 0.38 5.28 -8.45
CA PHE A 104 0.87 6.43 -7.67
C PHE A 104 0.95 6.10 -6.17
N GLY A 105 -0.05 5.41 -5.63
CA GLY A 105 -0.02 4.92 -4.25
C GLY A 105 1.19 4.01 -3.97
N LEU A 106 1.56 3.17 -4.92
CA LEU A 106 2.76 2.33 -4.83
C LEU A 106 4.05 3.16 -4.78
N ILE A 107 4.17 4.20 -5.61
CA ILE A 107 5.31 5.14 -5.59
C ILE A 107 5.39 5.84 -4.23
N LEU A 108 4.25 6.28 -3.68
CA LEU A 108 4.19 6.90 -2.36
C LEU A 108 4.66 5.94 -1.25
N LEU A 109 4.28 4.65 -1.32
CA LEU A 109 4.76 3.63 -0.37
C LEU A 109 6.28 3.46 -0.44
N VAL A 110 6.86 3.42 -1.64
CA VAL A 110 8.32 3.37 -1.81
C VAL A 110 8.96 4.61 -1.19
N GLY A 111 8.39 5.79 -1.39
CA GLY A 111 8.84 7.02 -0.73
C GLY A 111 8.81 6.91 0.79
N VAL A 112 7.75 6.35 1.38
CA VAL A 112 7.65 6.15 2.84
C VAL A 112 8.81 5.29 3.34
N VAL A 113 9.13 4.20 2.64
CA VAL A 113 10.27 3.33 2.99
C VAL A 113 11.60 4.09 2.85
N SER A 114 11.81 4.81 1.74
CA SER A 114 13.06 5.52 1.47
C SER A 114 13.35 6.66 2.46
N PHE A 115 12.32 7.33 2.99
CA PHE A 115 12.49 8.46 3.91
C PHE A 115 12.40 8.07 5.39
N ASN A 116 11.88 6.89 5.74
CA ASN A 116 11.71 6.49 7.15
C ASN A 116 12.57 5.30 7.58
N VAL A 117 13.04 4.47 6.64
CA VAL A 117 13.80 3.25 6.97
C VAL A 117 15.28 3.36 6.55
N LEU A 118 15.60 4.24 5.59
CA LEU A 118 16.97 4.55 5.13
C LEU A 118 17.46 5.88 5.72
#